data_AF-A0A3E0MZT7-F1
#
_entry.id   AF-A0A3E0MZT7-F1
#
_cell.length_a   1.000
_cell.length_b   1.000
_cell.length_c   1.000
_cell.angle_alpha   90.00
_cell.angle_beta   90.00
_cell.angle_gamma   90.00
#
_symmetry.space_group_name_H-M   'P 1'
#
loop_
_entity.id
_entity.type
_entity.pdbx_description
1 polymer ?
#
loop_
_entity_poly.entity_id
_entity_poly.type
_entity_poly.pdbx_seq_one_letter_code
_entity_poly.pdbx_strand_id
1 'polypeptide(L)'
;MPQPPSVSTTQFKNRVRSSLRNLNMKAVTSDQKAQRLRAYHAIGSVVAEVVPGRASYGDDRLSKLAEAIGYKAAALTKLRAFASCYNQQDLSQLCKLADHVSWSHVQLLLSISDKSKRTTLQQSIVNNGWSKEQLRQAMKAKSTDRHAGGRPLSRPTDPEAGLRQIDEESERWIRLCREIWMEGGSSLIATLDSLPVTRRTDKLRKQALSSIQKLRALKKECGILQRKLEKLA
;
A
#
# COMPACT_ATOMS: atom_id res chain seq x y z
N MET A 1 10.03 40.43 -6.29
CA MET A 1 9.94 39.09 -5.67
C MET A 1 11.33 38.46 -5.70
N PRO A 2 11.84 37.91 -4.58
CA PRO A 2 13.18 37.35 -4.54
C PRO A 2 13.20 36.02 -5.31
N GLN A 3 14.12 35.92 -6.27
CA GLN A 3 14.41 34.71 -7.05
C GLN A 3 14.87 33.58 -6.11
N PRO A 4 14.39 32.33 -6.27
CA PRO A 4 14.88 31.22 -5.46
C PRO A 4 16.35 30.89 -5.84
N PRO A 5 17.16 30.40 -4.89
CA PRO A 5 18.60 30.28 -5.06
C PRO A 5 18.97 29.20 -6.09
N SER A 6 19.40 29.64 -7.27
CA SER A 6 19.87 28.81 -8.41
C SER A 6 21.07 27.90 -8.08
N VAL A 7 21.78 28.19 -6.98
CA VAL A 7 22.98 27.46 -6.52
C VAL A 7 22.64 26.11 -5.88
N SER A 8 21.49 25.98 -5.20
CA SER A 8 21.08 24.75 -4.52
C SER A 8 20.67 23.64 -5.51
N THR A 9 19.93 24.00 -6.55
CA THR A 9 19.45 23.05 -7.57
C THR A 9 20.59 22.48 -8.41
N THR A 10 21.64 23.26 -8.70
CA THR A 10 22.79 22.82 -9.52
C THR A 10 23.73 21.90 -8.74
N GLN A 11 24.07 22.25 -7.50
CA GLN A 11 24.85 21.37 -6.61
C GLN A 11 24.08 20.08 -6.28
N PHE A 12 22.77 20.17 -6.06
CA PHE A 12 21.88 19.01 -5.89
C PHE A 12 21.87 18.12 -7.14
N LYS A 13 21.65 18.71 -8.33
CA LYS A 13 21.69 18.01 -9.62
C LYS A 13 23.01 17.26 -9.77
N ASN A 14 24.13 17.86 -9.40
CA ASN A 14 25.45 17.23 -9.50
C ASN A 14 25.65 16.10 -8.48
N ARG A 15 25.23 16.26 -7.21
CA ARG A 15 25.29 15.21 -6.17
C ARG A 15 24.40 14.01 -6.49
N VAL A 16 23.20 14.26 -7.01
CA VAL A 16 22.27 13.20 -7.41
C VAL A 16 22.76 12.52 -8.69
N ARG A 17 23.22 13.28 -9.70
CA ARG A 17 23.79 12.68 -10.93
C ARG A 17 25.04 11.84 -10.65
N SER A 18 25.94 12.29 -9.78
CA SER A 18 27.14 11.51 -9.42
C SER A 18 26.76 10.23 -8.67
N SER A 19 25.76 10.29 -7.78
CA SER A 19 25.25 9.12 -7.06
C SER A 19 24.45 8.17 -7.97
N LEU A 20 23.71 8.69 -8.96
CA LEU A 20 22.95 7.92 -9.96
C LEU A 20 23.84 7.22 -10.99
N ARG A 21 25.00 7.80 -11.38
CA ARG A 21 25.96 7.14 -12.30
C ARG A 21 26.45 5.80 -11.77
N ASN A 22 26.57 5.64 -10.45
CA ASN A 22 27.04 4.41 -9.82
C ASN A 22 25.94 3.34 -9.65
N LEU A 23 24.67 3.64 -9.98
CA LEU A 23 23.54 2.74 -9.76
C LEU A 23 23.21 1.83 -10.94
N ASN A 24 23.87 1.99 -12.09
CA ASN A 24 23.52 1.28 -13.33
C ASN A 24 24.30 -0.02 -13.58
N MET A 25 24.97 -0.57 -12.56
CA MET A 25 25.58 -1.90 -12.64
C MET A 25 24.67 -2.95 -11.98
N LYS A 26 24.56 -4.14 -12.59
CA LYS A 26 24.06 -5.33 -11.89
C LYS A 26 25.02 -5.57 -10.72
N ALA A 27 24.59 -5.26 -9.49
CA ALA A 27 25.37 -5.59 -8.30
C ALA A 27 25.46 -7.11 -8.17
N VAL A 28 26.64 -7.66 -8.43
CA VAL A 28 26.92 -9.11 -8.42
C VAL A 28 27.40 -9.53 -7.03
N THR A 29 28.27 -8.73 -6.40
CA THR A 29 28.85 -9.04 -5.08
C THR A 29 28.04 -8.46 -3.91
N SER A 30 28.22 -9.03 -2.72
CA SER A 30 27.61 -8.52 -1.48
C SER A 30 27.94 -7.04 -1.24
N ASP A 31 29.22 -6.67 -1.43
CA ASP A 31 29.69 -5.30 -1.24
C ASP A 31 29.05 -4.33 -2.24
N GLN A 32 28.91 -4.73 -3.52
CA GLN A 32 28.19 -3.93 -4.52
C GLN A 32 26.71 -3.75 -4.16
N LYS A 33 26.06 -4.80 -3.62
CA LYS A 33 24.67 -4.71 -3.17
C LYS A 33 24.53 -3.75 -1.98
N ALA A 34 25.45 -3.80 -1.02
CA ALA A 34 25.50 -2.90 0.14
C ALA A 34 25.79 -1.46 -0.30
N GLN A 35 26.76 -1.24 -1.18
CA GLN A 35 27.08 0.08 -1.73
C GLN A 35 25.89 0.69 -2.46
N ARG A 36 25.13 -0.11 -3.21
CA ARG A 36 23.87 0.32 -3.83
C ARG A 36 22.84 0.78 -2.81
N LEU A 37 22.67 0.06 -1.69
CA LEU A 37 21.78 0.49 -0.61
C LEU A 37 22.24 1.81 0.01
N ARG A 38 23.56 1.98 0.26
CA ARG A 38 24.11 3.26 0.74
C ARG A 38 23.86 4.41 -0.23
N ALA A 39 24.04 4.19 -1.54
CA ALA A 39 23.77 5.19 -2.56
C ALA A 39 22.29 5.57 -2.61
N TYR A 40 21.37 4.59 -2.52
CA TYR A 40 19.94 4.87 -2.45
C TYR A 40 19.54 5.66 -1.21
N HIS A 41 20.13 5.34 -0.06
CA HIS A 41 19.90 6.09 1.18
C HIS A 41 20.44 7.52 1.10
N ALA A 42 21.64 7.71 0.55
CA ALA A 42 22.24 9.02 0.34
C ALA A 42 21.37 9.89 -0.56
N ILE A 43 20.94 9.39 -1.72
CA ILE A 43 20.03 10.12 -2.62
C ILE A 43 18.73 10.45 -1.89
N GLY A 44 18.16 9.49 -1.17
CA GLY A 44 16.95 9.69 -0.38
C GLY A 44 17.08 10.82 0.64
N SER A 45 18.22 10.90 1.33
CA SER A 45 18.52 11.93 2.32
C SER A 45 18.55 13.32 1.67
N VAL A 46 19.27 13.45 0.55
CA VAL A 46 19.33 14.71 -0.20
C VAL A 46 17.93 15.10 -0.72
N VAL A 47 17.12 14.14 -1.20
CA VAL A 47 15.73 14.41 -1.62
C VAL A 47 14.86 14.85 -0.43
N ALA A 48 15.08 14.31 0.77
CA ALA A 48 14.38 14.72 1.99
C ALA A 48 14.76 16.14 2.45
N GLU A 49 16.02 16.55 2.24
CA GLU A 49 16.49 17.92 2.49
C GLU A 49 15.84 18.93 1.53
N VAL A 50 15.78 18.61 0.24
CA VAL A 50 15.24 19.52 -0.79
C VAL A 50 13.71 19.58 -0.78
N VAL A 51 13.05 18.46 -0.49
CA VAL A 51 11.59 18.38 -0.41
C VAL A 51 11.18 17.87 0.97
N PRO A 52 11.23 18.73 2.00
CA PRO A 52 10.87 18.36 3.36
C PRO A 52 9.36 18.17 3.49
N GLY A 53 8.98 17.27 4.41
CA GLY A 53 7.58 17.00 4.75
C GLY A 53 6.86 16.02 3.81
N ARG A 54 5.65 15.63 4.22
CA ARG A 54 4.75 14.83 3.38
C ARG A 54 4.15 15.73 2.30
N ALA A 55 4.04 15.20 1.09
CA ALA A 55 3.37 15.90 0.01
C ALA A 55 1.89 16.05 0.37
N SER A 56 1.40 17.29 0.39
CA SER A 56 -0.04 17.58 0.41
C SER A 56 -0.65 17.31 -0.96
N TYR A 57 -1.98 17.18 -1.03
CA TYR A 57 -2.67 17.14 -2.31
C TYR A 57 -2.30 18.38 -3.15
N GLY A 58 -1.82 18.16 -4.38
CA GLY A 58 -1.33 19.23 -5.26
C GLY A 58 0.15 19.63 -5.10
N ASP A 59 0.90 19.02 -4.16
CA ASP A 59 2.34 19.30 -4.00
C ASP A 59 3.16 18.65 -5.13
N ASP A 60 3.61 19.47 -6.07
CA ASP A 60 4.35 19.05 -7.27
C ASP A 60 5.87 19.19 -7.14
N ARG A 61 6.39 19.59 -5.97
CA ARG A 61 7.83 19.83 -5.75
C ARG A 61 8.70 18.63 -6.10
N LEU A 62 8.26 17.43 -5.73
CA LEU A 62 8.98 16.19 -6.04
C LEU A 62 8.92 15.85 -7.53
N SER A 63 7.81 16.15 -8.20
CA SER A 63 7.65 15.93 -9.65
C SER A 63 8.56 16.87 -10.44
N LYS A 64 8.57 18.16 -10.09
CA LYS A 64 9.48 19.16 -10.66
C LYS A 64 10.95 18.80 -10.44
N LEU A 65 11.29 18.32 -9.24
CA LEU A 65 12.63 17.86 -8.94
C LEU A 65 13.03 16.67 -9.82
N ALA A 66 12.13 15.68 -9.95
CA ALA A 66 12.34 14.50 -10.77
C ALA A 66 12.58 14.85 -12.25
N GLU A 67 11.76 15.75 -12.80
CA GLU A 67 11.91 16.27 -14.16
C GLU A 67 13.26 16.98 -14.34
N ALA A 68 13.61 17.87 -13.42
CA ALA A 68 14.83 18.65 -13.48
C ALA A 68 16.12 17.80 -13.48
N ILE A 69 16.07 16.60 -12.89
CA ILE A 69 17.20 15.66 -12.84
C ILE A 69 17.08 14.52 -13.87
N GLY A 70 16.00 14.44 -14.64
CA GLY A 70 15.75 13.36 -15.61
C GLY A 70 15.50 11.99 -14.95
N TYR A 71 14.76 11.96 -13.84
CA TYR A 71 14.49 10.74 -13.07
C TYR A 71 12.99 10.54 -12.81
N LYS A 72 12.59 9.33 -12.39
CA LYS A 72 11.18 9.02 -12.11
C LYS A 72 10.78 9.52 -10.72
N ALA A 73 9.73 10.34 -10.63
CA ALA A 73 9.22 10.86 -9.36
C ALA A 73 8.89 9.75 -8.35
N ALA A 74 8.22 8.69 -8.79
CA ALA A 74 7.89 7.54 -7.95
C ALA A 74 9.13 6.81 -7.38
N ALA A 75 10.27 6.85 -8.09
CA ALA A 75 11.51 6.30 -7.59
C ALA A 75 12.10 7.21 -6.49
N LEU A 76 12.10 8.53 -6.70
CA LEU A 76 12.51 9.50 -5.68
C LEU A 76 11.65 9.41 -4.41
N THR A 77 10.34 9.19 -4.54
CA THR A 77 9.46 8.97 -3.39
C THR A 77 9.94 7.81 -2.53
N LYS A 78 10.33 6.69 -3.16
CA LYS A 78 10.81 5.50 -2.45
C LYS A 78 12.19 5.71 -1.84
N LEU A 79 13.10 6.40 -2.54
CA LEU A 79 14.41 6.74 -2.00
C LEU A 79 14.28 7.66 -0.79
N ARG A 80 13.45 8.71 -0.87
CA ARG A 80 13.13 9.60 0.25
C ARG A 80 12.57 8.82 1.43
N ALA A 81 11.56 7.98 1.19
CA ALA A 81 10.97 7.14 2.24
C ALA A 81 12.00 6.19 2.87
N PHE A 82 12.90 5.63 2.06
CA PHE A 82 13.98 4.78 2.56
C PHE A 82 14.92 5.52 3.51
N ALA A 83 15.36 6.72 3.15
CA ALA A 83 16.18 7.55 4.03
C ALA A 83 15.45 7.94 5.32
N SER A 84 14.15 8.22 5.25
CA SER A 84 13.36 8.54 6.44
C SER A 84 13.10 7.34 7.36
N CYS A 85 12.98 6.13 6.82
CA CYS A 85 12.66 4.92 7.59
C CYS A 85 13.86 4.20 8.20
N TYR A 86 15.07 4.45 7.69
CA TYR A 86 16.30 3.79 8.12
C TYR A 86 17.32 4.85 8.51
N ASN A 87 17.64 4.97 9.79
CA ASN A 87 18.75 5.82 10.22
C ASN A 87 20.10 5.18 9.83
N GLN A 88 21.23 5.84 10.14
CA GLN A 88 22.56 5.32 9.77
C GLN A 88 22.89 3.96 10.39
N GLN A 89 22.43 3.71 11.61
CA GLN A 89 22.59 2.42 12.27
C GLN A 89 21.77 1.33 11.56
N ASP A 90 20.51 1.62 11.25
CA ASP A 90 19.62 0.71 10.53
C ASP A 90 20.13 0.40 9.12
N LEU A 91 20.65 1.41 8.42
CA LEU A 91 21.29 1.24 7.12
C LEU A 91 22.50 0.31 7.22
N SER A 92 23.34 0.50 8.24
CA SER A 92 24.53 -0.32 8.45
C SER A 92 24.16 -1.78 8.71
N GLN A 93 23.11 -2.05 9.50
CA GLN A 93 22.60 -3.40 9.71
C GLN A 93 22.01 -3.98 8.42
N LEU A 94 21.21 -3.21 7.68
CA LEU A 94 20.63 -3.65 6.41
C LEU A 94 21.70 -3.98 5.35
N CYS A 95 22.81 -3.24 5.33
CA CYS A 95 23.95 -3.51 4.44
C CYS A 95 24.61 -4.87 4.74
N LYS A 96 24.66 -5.31 6.00
CA LYS A 96 25.15 -6.65 6.36
C LYS A 96 24.26 -7.77 5.82
N LEU A 97 22.99 -7.46 5.54
CA LEU A 97 22.00 -8.40 5.00
C LEU A 97 21.88 -8.33 3.47
N ALA A 98 22.76 -7.60 2.78
CA ALA A 98 22.59 -7.26 1.37
C ALA A 98 22.55 -8.46 0.43
N ASP A 99 23.07 -9.63 0.83
CA ASP A 99 22.97 -10.86 0.05
C ASP A 99 21.57 -11.46 0.03
N HIS A 100 20.78 -11.26 1.08
CA HIS A 100 19.42 -11.77 1.20
C HIS A 100 18.37 -10.67 0.93
N VAL A 101 18.69 -9.42 1.30
CA VAL A 101 17.76 -8.30 1.26
C VAL A 101 18.08 -7.38 0.08
N SER A 102 17.45 -7.67 -1.06
CA SER A 102 17.54 -6.82 -2.25
C SER A 102 16.74 -5.51 -2.12
N TRP A 103 16.97 -4.56 -3.02
CA TRP A 103 16.16 -3.33 -3.09
C TRP A 103 14.66 -3.62 -3.27
N SER A 104 14.29 -4.70 -3.96
CA SER A 104 12.87 -5.09 -4.09
C SER A 104 12.26 -5.50 -2.76
N HIS A 105 13.04 -6.16 -1.88
CA HIS A 105 12.62 -6.45 -0.51
C HIS A 105 12.44 -5.16 0.29
N VAL A 106 13.42 -4.25 0.21
CA VAL A 106 13.36 -2.95 0.89
C VAL A 106 12.11 -2.18 0.46
N GLN A 107 11.82 -2.09 -0.84
CA GLN A 107 10.63 -1.41 -1.36
C GLN A 107 9.31 -1.94 -0.77
N LEU A 108 9.21 -3.26 -0.53
CA LEU A 108 8.04 -3.84 0.14
C LEU A 108 8.01 -3.45 1.62
N LEU A 109 9.15 -3.53 2.30
CA LEU A 109 9.29 -3.19 3.73
C LEU A 109 8.98 -1.71 4.02
N LEU A 110 9.18 -0.80 3.07
CA LEU A 110 8.84 0.63 3.23
C LEU A 110 7.34 0.88 3.45
N SER A 111 6.47 -0.07 3.09
CA SER A 111 5.03 0.03 3.37
C SER A 111 4.67 -0.22 4.85
N ILE A 112 5.62 -0.71 5.66
CA ILE A 112 5.42 -0.99 7.07
C ILE A 112 5.99 0.15 7.90
N SER A 113 5.10 0.89 8.58
CA SER A 113 5.46 2.02 9.44
C SER A 113 6.24 1.58 10.69
N ASP A 114 5.82 0.47 11.31
CA ASP A 114 6.41 -0.09 12.52
C ASP A 114 7.81 -0.67 12.27
N LYS A 115 8.82 -0.09 12.93
CA LYS A 115 10.23 -0.49 12.82
C LYS A 115 10.46 -1.93 13.30
N SER A 116 9.87 -2.32 14.42
CA SER A 116 10.06 -3.67 14.98
C SER A 116 9.56 -4.73 14.01
N LYS A 117 8.36 -4.51 13.43
CA LYS A 117 7.79 -5.40 12.40
C LYS A 117 8.67 -5.48 11.14
N ARG A 118 9.25 -4.36 10.69
CA ARG A 118 10.22 -4.38 9.57
C ARG A 118 11.43 -5.25 9.90
N THR A 119 12.02 -5.08 11.08
CA THR A 119 13.19 -5.87 11.52
C THR A 119 12.88 -7.36 11.60
N THR A 120 11.73 -7.75 12.16
CA THR A 120 11.31 -9.17 12.21
C THR A 120 11.17 -9.76 10.80
N LEU A 121 10.61 -9.00 9.85
CA LEU A 121 10.48 -9.46 8.47
C LEU A 121 11.82 -9.54 7.76
N GLN A 122 12.75 -8.61 8.00
CA GLN A 122 14.13 -8.73 7.50
C GLN A 122 14.80 -10.02 7.98
N GLN A 123 14.69 -10.33 9.28
CA GLN A 123 15.21 -11.58 9.83
C GLN A 123 14.53 -12.80 9.20
N SER A 124 13.22 -12.72 8.97
CA SER A 124 12.47 -13.80 8.32
C SER A 124 12.93 -14.03 6.87
N ILE A 125 13.26 -12.97 6.13
CA ILE A 125 13.82 -13.07 4.78
C ILE A 125 15.17 -13.80 4.80
N VAL A 126 16.04 -13.47 5.76
CA VAL A 126 17.36 -14.10 5.92
C VAL A 126 17.21 -15.56 6.30
N ASN A 127 16.44 -15.87 7.35
CA ASN A 127 16.30 -17.22 7.89
C ASN A 127 15.64 -18.20 6.92
N ASN A 128 14.67 -17.71 6.11
CA ASN A 128 13.88 -18.58 5.22
C ASN A 128 14.24 -18.41 3.75
N GLY A 129 15.23 -17.58 3.40
CA GLY A 129 15.61 -17.28 2.02
C GLY A 129 14.46 -16.73 1.17
N TRP A 130 13.56 -15.92 1.75
CA TRP A 130 12.35 -15.51 1.05
C TRP A 130 12.64 -14.64 -0.18
N SER A 131 11.96 -15.00 -1.28
CA SER A 131 11.79 -14.13 -2.44
C SER A 131 10.84 -12.97 -2.13
N LYS A 132 10.84 -11.95 -3.01
CA LYS A 132 9.91 -10.80 -2.91
C LYS A 132 8.44 -11.21 -2.88
N GLU A 133 8.08 -12.30 -3.57
CA GLU A 133 6.69 -12.77 -3.63
C GLU A 133 6.30 -13.48 -2.33
N GLN A 134 7.20 -14.26 -1.74
CA GLN A 134 6.99 -14.88 -0.43
C GLN A 134 6.88 -13.82 0.68
N LEU A 135 7.73 -12.79 0.64
CA LEU A 135 7.60 -11.64 1.56
C LEU A 135 6.23 -10.97 1.41
N ARG A 136 5.79 -10.72 0.17
CA ARG A 136 4.47 -10.12 -0.10
C ARG A 136 3.33 -11.01 0.40
N GLN A 137 3.44 -12.33 0.23
CA GLN A 137 2.46 -13.28 0.77
C GLN A 137 2.44 -13.29 2.29
N ALA A 138 3.60 -13.29 2.96
CA ALA A 138 3.71 -13.24 4.41
C ALA A 138 3.11 -11.93 4.99
N MET A 139 3.35 -10.80 4.32
CA MET A 139 2.75 -9.51 4.69
C MET A 139 1.22 -9.52 4.54
N LYS A 140 0.69 -10.18 3.51
CA LYS A 140 -0.76 -10.37 3.32
C LYS A 140 -1.36 -11.34 4.33
N ALA A 141 -0.66 -12.43 4.63
CA ALA A 141 -1.12 -13.48 5.54
C ALA A 141 -1.19 -12.99 6.99
N LYS A 142 -0.27 -12.12 7.42
CA LYS A 142 -0.33 -11.45 8.74
C LYS A 142 -1.34 -10.30 8.79
N SER A 143 -1.84 -9.83 7.65
CA SER A 143 -2.98 -8.92 7.55
C SER A 143 -4.28 -9.74 7.45
N THR A 144 -4.53 -10.63 8.41
CA THR A 144 -5.84 -11.32 8.55
C THR A 144 -6.97 -10.34 8.79
N ASP A 145 -6.67 -9.11 9.21
CA ASP A 145 -7.59 -8.00 9.11
C ASP A 145 -7.62 -7.49 7.67
N ARG A 146 -8.45 -8.14 6.85
CA ARG A 146 -8.93 -7.58 5.60
C ARG A 146 -9.75 -6.33 5.91
N HIS A 147 -9.09 -5.23 6.24
CA HIS A 147 -9.63 -3.91 5.92
C HIS A 147 -9.60 -3.85 4.41
N ALA A 148 -10.71 -4.23 3.78
CA ALA A 148 -10.95 -3.93 2.37
C ALA A 148 -10.62 -2.45 2.21
N GLY A 149 -9.57 -2.14 1.43
CA GLY A 149 -9.07 -0.78 1.29
C GLY A 149 -10.23 0.16 1.01
N GLY A 150 -10.46 1.07 1.96
CA GLY A 150 -11.60 1.97 1.97
C GLY A 150 -11.33 3.10 2.95
N ARG A 151 -12.00 4.23 2.73
CA ARG A 151 -12.04 5.31 3.73
C ARG A 151 -12.55 4.73 5.05
N PRO A 152 -11.96 5.08 6.21
CA PRO A 152 -12.50 4.67 7.49
C PRO A 152 -14.01 4.96 7.56
N LEU A 153 -14.78 4.03 8.11
CA LEU A 153 -16.20 4.25 8.39
C LEU A 153 -16.30 5.52 9.25
N SER A 154 -16.93 6.55 8.69
CA SER A 154 -17.06 7.83 9.38
C SER A 154 -18.20 7.71 10.39
N ARG A 155 -17.96 8.14 11.62
CA ARG A 155 -19.02 8.22 12.64
C ARG A 155 -19.93 9.41 12.28
N PRO A 156 -21.26 9.25 12.30
CA PRO A 156 -22.18 10.36 12.12
C PRO A 156 -21.90 11.49 13.12
N THR A 157 -22.06 12.73 12.68
CA THR A 157 -21.86 13.94 13.51
C THR A 157 -23.00 14.13 14.51
N ASP A 158 -24.21 13.69 14.15
CA ASP A 158 -25.43 13.78 14.95
C ASP A 158 -26.38 12.60 14.62
N PRO A 159 -27.46 12.39 15.41
CA PRO A 159 -28.40 11.29 15.20
C PRO A 159 -29.11 11.30 13.84
N GLU A 160 -29.51 12.47 13.32
CA GLU A 160 -30.20 12.56 12.03
C GLU A 160 -29.27 12.20 10.88
N ALA A 161 -28.01 12.65 10.93
CA ALA A 161 -26.97 12.24 10.00
C ALA A 161 -26.76 10.72 10.04
N GLY A 162 -26.89 10.11 11.23
CA GLY A 162 -26.84 8.66 11.38
C GLY A 162 -28.00 7.94 10.70
N LEU A 163 -29.22 8.45 10.82
CA LEU A 163 -30.40 7.91 10.14
C LEU A 163 -30.30 8.05 8.62
N ARG A 164 -29.89 9.22 8.11
CA ARG A 164 -29.63 9.43 6.68
C ARG A 164 -28.59 8.46 6.14
N GLN A 165 -27.50 8.25 6.87
CA GLN A 165 -26.47 7.29 6.48
C GLN A 165 -27.00 5.84 6.42
N ILE A 166 -27.87 5.44 7.35
CA ILE A 166 -28.52 4.12 7.33
C ILE A 166 -29.38 3.98 6.08
N ASP A 167 -30.15 5.01 5.74
CA ASP A 167 -31.05 5.02 4.58
C ASP A 167 -30.27 4.90 3.26
N GLU A 168 -29.30 5.79 3.04
CA GLU A 168 -28.47 5.82 1.84
C GLU A 168 -27.72 4.50 1.59
N GLU A 169 -27.11 3.91 2.63
CA GLU A 169 -26.40 2.64 2.49
C GLU A 169 -27.36 1.46 2.30
N SER A 170 -28.57 1.52 2.87
CA SER A 170 -29.61 0.51 2.67
C SER A 170 -30.13 0.54 1.23
N GLU A 171 -30.45 1.72 0.69
CA GLU A 171 -30.86 1.89 -0.70
C GLU A 171 -29.79 1.38 -1.67
N ARG A 172 -28.53 1.77 -1.42
CA ARG A 172 -27.40 1.29 -2.22
C ARG A 172 -27.30 -0.23 -2.21
N TRP A 173 -27.45 -0.86 -1.04
CA TRP A 173 -27.37 -2.31 -0.92
C TRP A 173 -28.53 -3.01 -1.63
N ILE A 174 -29.76 -2.49 -1.50
CA ILE A 174 -30.94 -2.98 -2.21
C ILE A 174 -30.72 -2.89 -3.73
N ARG A 175 -30.21 -1.76 -4.21
CA ARG A 175 -29.91 -1.55 -5.62
C ARG A 175 -28.89 -2.55 -6.15
N LEU A 176 -27.77 -2.74 -5.45
CA LEU A 176 -26.76 -3.74 -5.81
C LEU A 176 -27.34 -5.15 -5.87
N CYS A 177 -28.14 -5.53 -4.87
CA CYS A 177 -28.80 -6.82 -4.81
C CYS A 177 -29.69 -7.05 -6.03
N ARG A 178 -30.55 -6.08 -6.37
CA ARG A 178 -31.48 -6.20 -7.51
C ARG A 178 -30.74 -6.14 -8.84
N GLU A 179 -30.06 -5.02 -9.11
CA GLU A 179 -29.56 -4.71 -10.46
C GLU A 179 -28.29 -5.46 -10.85
N ILE A 180 -27.44 -5.83 -9.88
CA ILE A 180 -26.12 -6.42 -10.19
C ILE A 180 -26.08 -7.90 -9.84
N TRP A 181 -26.65 -8.29 -8.70
CA TRP A 181 -26.48 -9.65 -8.20
C TRP A 181 -27.60 -10.58 -8.64
N MET A 182 -28.86 -10.17 -8.51
CA MET A 182 -30.01 -11.07 -8.69
C MET A 182 -30.65 -10.96 -10.07
N GLU A 183 -31.00 -9.76 -10.54
CA GLU A 183 -31.88 -9.56 -11.70
C GLU A 183 -31.09 -9.15 -12.96
N GLY A 184 -31.61 -9.56 -14.13
CA GLY A 184 -31.04 -9.24 -15.44
C GLY A 184 -30.15 -10.34 -16.05
N GLY A 185 -30.07 -10.38 -17.39
CA GLY A 185 -29.33 -11.40 -18.13
C GLY A 185 -27.80 -11.39 -17.92
N SER A 186 -27.26 -10.33 -17.31
CA SER A 186 -25.84 -10.20 -16.95
C SER A 186 -25.61 -10.18 -15.43
N SER A 187 -26.60 -10.58 -14.64
CA SER A 187 -26.47 -10.61 -13.18
C SER A 187 -25.40 -11.62 -12.74
N LEU A 188 -24.88 -11.44 -11.53
CA LEU A 188 -23.94 -12.40 -10.94
C LEU A 188 -24.55 -13.81 -10.87
N ILE A 189 -25.81 -13.92 -10.44
CA ILE A 189 -26.48 -15.23 -10.34
C ILE A 189 -26.70 -15.84 -11.71
N ALA A 190 -27.19 -15.09 -12.70
CA ALA A 190 -27.35 -15.59 -14.06
C ALA A 190 -26.01 -16.08 -14.66
N THR A 191 -24.92 -15.37 -14.37
CA THR A 191 -23.56 -15.76 -14.77
C THR A 191 -23.09 -17.04 -14.08
N LEU A 192 -23.41 -17.21 -12.79
CA LEU A 192 -23.06 -18.41 -12.03
C LEU A 192 -23.89 -19.64 -12.43
N ASP A 193 -25.16 -19.45 -12.74
CA ASP A 193 -26.08 -20.51 -13.16
C ASP A 193 -25.72 -21.06 -14.54
N SER A 194 -25.36 -20.17 -15.47
CA SER A 194 -24.87 -20.54 -16.81
C SER A 194 -23.44 -21.10 -16.80
N LEU A 195 -22.72 -21.06 -15.68
CA LEU A 195 -21.34 -21.52 -15.60
C LEU A 195 -21.26 -23.07 -15.60
N PRO A 196 -20.53 -23.69 -16.55
CA PRO A 196 -20.35 -25.14 -16.58
C PRO A 196 -19.73 -25.67 -15.29
N VAL A 197 -20.11 -26.88 -14.86
CA VAL A 197 -19.63 -27.51 -13.63
C VAL A 197 -18.09 -27.61 -13.61
N THR A 198 -17.46 -27.82 -14.76
CA THR A 198 -16.01 -27.87 -14.93
C THR A 198 -15.29 -26.56 -14.59
N ARG A 199 -15.98 -25.41 -14.70
CA ARG A 199 -15.45 -24.09 -14.32
C ARG A 199 -15.78 -23.69 -12.88
N ARG A 200 -16.55 -24.50 -12.15
CA ARG A 200 -16.87 -24.29 -10.73
C ARG A 200 -15.72 -24.77 -9.83
N THR A 201 -14.62 -24.02 -9.87
CA THR A 201 -13.42 -24.32 -9.08
C THR A 201 -13.70 -24.33 -7.57
N ASP A 202 -12.88 -25.06 -6.81
CA ASP A 202 -12.98 -25.06 -5.34
C ASP A 202 -12.75 -23.68 -4.73
N LYS A 203 -11.95 -22.83 -5.40
CA LYS A 203 -11.79 -21.43 -5.00
C LYS A 203 -13.11 -20.67 -5.08
N LEU A 204 -13.85 -20.82 -6.18
CA LEU A 204 -15.16 -20.19 -6.36
C LEU A 204 -16.16 -20.69 -5.30
N ARG A 205 -16.19 -22.00 -5.03
CA ARG A 205 -17.03 -22.58 -3.98
C ARG A 205 -16.72 -22.01 -2.58
N LYS A 206 -15.43 -21.94 -2.22
CA LYS A 206 -15.00 -21.33 -0.95
C LYS A 206 -15.39 -19.85 -0.84
N GLN A 207 -15.31 -19.10 -1.94
CA GLN A 207 -15.75 -17.70 -1.99
C GLN A 207 -17.26 -17.57 -1.83
N ALA A 208 -18.06 -18.43 -2.47
CA ALA A 208 -19.50 -18.47 -2.31
C ALA A 208 -19.92 -18.77 -0.86
N LEU A 209 -19.32 -19.81 -0.24
CA LEU A 209 -19.56 -20.15 1.16
C LEU A 209 -19.23 -19.01 2.12
N SER A 210 -18.08 -18.36 1.91
CA SER A 210 -17.70 -17.19 2.71
C SER A 210 -18.68 -16.02 2.53
N SER A 211 -19.20 -15.82 1.32
CA SER A 211 -20.19 -14.78 1.04
C SER A 211 -21.54 -15.08 1.71
N ILE A 212 -22.00 -16.34 1.68
CA ILE A 212 -23.20 -16.80 2.39
C ILE A 212 -23.09 -16.55 3.89
N GLN A 213 -21.95 -16.87 4.51
CA GLN A 213 -21.73 -16.62 5.93
C GLN A 213 -21.82 -15.13 6.28
N LYS A 214 -21.24 -14.25 5.45
CA LYS A 214 -21.31 -12.80 5.65
C LYS A 214 -22.73 -12.26 5.47
N LEU A 215 -23.47 -12.74 4.48
CA LEU A 215 -24.88 -12.35 4.28
C LEU A 215 -25.76 -12.76 5.46
N ARG A 216 -25.52 -13.94 6.04
CA ARG A 216 -26.21 -14.38 7.27
C ARG A 216 -25.88 -13.47 8.46
N ALA A 217 -24.62 -13.12 8.64
CA ALA A 217 -24.20 -12.18 9.68
C ALA A 217 -24.85 -10.79 9.48
N LEU A 218 -24.83 -10.26 8.25
CA LEU A 218 -25.47 -9.00 7.90
C LEU A 218 -26.97 -9.02 8.24
N LYS A 219 -27.70 -10.06 7.83
CA LYS A 219 -29.13 -10.22 8.15
C LYS A 219 -29.38 -10.14 9.67
N LYS A 220 -28.52 -10.79 10.47
CA LYS A 220 -28.62 -10.75 11.93
C LYS A 220 -28.41 -9.33 12.47
N GLU A 221 -27.36 -8.64 12.03
CA GLU A 221 -27.06 -7.28 12.49
C GLU A 221 -28.15 -6.27 12.06
N CYS A 222 -28.65 -6.36 10.82
CA CYS A 222 -29.77 -5.56 10.35
C CYS A 222 -31.02 -5.77 11.23
N GLY A 223 -31.33 -7.01 11.62
CA GLY A 223 -32.47 -7.30 12.52
C GLY A 223 -32.26 -6.81 13.96
N ILE A 224 -31.02 -6.63 14.42
CA ILE A 224 -30.72 -5.96 15.70
C ILE A 224 -30.95 -4.46 15.56
N LEU A 225 -30.45 -3.85 14.48
CA LEU A 225 -30.60 -2.42 14.21
C LEU A 225 -32.07 -2.03 14.04
N GLN A 226 -32.83 -2.79 13.25
CA GLN A 226 -34.26 -2.59 13.04
C GLN A 226 -35.03 -2.54 14.37
N ARG A 227 -34.87 -3.54 15.23
CA ARG A 227 -35.51 -3.58 16.56
C ARG A 227 -35.11 -2.43 17.48
N LYS A 228 -33.96 -1.81 17.27
CA LYS A 228 -33.55 -0.62 18.01
C LYS A 228 -34.24 0.63 17.47
N LEU A 229 -34.33 0.77 16.15
CA LEU A 229 -35.00 1.89 15.50
C LEU A 229 -36.52 1.87 15.72
N GLU A 230 -37.14 0.69 15.69
CA GLU A 230 -38.58 0.50 15.99
C GLU A 230 -38.97 0.93 17.42
N LYS A 231 -38.01 0.97 18.36
CA LYS A 231 -38.27 1.49 19.71
C LYS A 231 -38.23 3.02 19.79
N LEU A 232 -37.72 3.67 18.75
CA LEU A 232 -37.56 5.12 18.67
C LEU A 232 -38.62 5.77 17.78
N ALA A 233 -39.34 4.99 16.99
CA ALA A 233 -40.47 5.39 16.16
C ALA A 233 -41.79 5.18 16.91
#